data_AF-A0A3D2JTE8-F1
#
_entry.id   AF-A0A3D2JTE8-F1
#
_cell.length_a   1.000
_cell.length_b   1.000
_cell.length_c   1.000
_cell.angle_alpha   90.00
_cell.angle_beta   90.00
_cell.angle_gamma   90.00
#
_symmetry.space_group_name_H-M   'P 1'
#
loop_
_entity.id
_entity.type
_entity.pdbx_description
1 polymer ?
#
loop_
_entity_poly.entity_id
_entity_poly.type
_entity_poly.pdbx_seq_one_letter_code
_entity_poly.pdbx_strand_id
1 'polypeptide(L)'
;KRMKSGGRLFSLVLAVPPLRWFALKFFLPKPGEGPSLKEQQEGFYDLRFFGKTDTGDEIRVKVTGDRDPGYGSTAKMLSQAAISLHRDVDKNKVPGGFWTPGSTFNDALYKRLSSYAGLSFEVLEDEAAKEAVEQPGD
;
A
#
# COMPACT_ATOMS: atom_id res chain seq x y z
N LYS A 1 -11.96 -24.71 3.63
CA LYS A 1 -13.17 -24.23 4.36
C LYS A 1 -12.77 -22.97 5.12
N ARG A 2 -12.88 -21.80 4.48
CA ARG A 2 -12.24 -20.52 4.88
C ARG A 2 -13.08 -19.80 5.94
N MET A 3 -12.42 -19.41 7.01
CA MET A 3 -12.95 -18.74 8.20
C MET A 3 -13.47 -17.34 7.83
N LYS A 4 -14.78 -17.20 7.56
CA LYS A 4 -15.45 -15.90 7.30
C LYS A 4 -16.02 -15.25 8.59
N SER A 5 -15.76 -15.83 9.76
CA SER A 5 -16.48 -15.52 11.00
C SER A 5 -15.67 -14.69 12.03
N GLY A 6 -14.36 -14.50 11.83
CA GLY A 6 -13.48 -13.91 12.85
C GLY A 6 -13.65 -12.40 13.08
N GLY A 7 -13.92 -11.62 12.03
CA GLY A 7 -13.93 -10.15 12.13
C GLY A 7 -15.08 -9.57 12.97
N ARG A 8 -16.28 -10.15 12.85
CA ARG A 8 -17.47 -9.64 13.58
C ARG A 8 -17.39 -9.85 15.08
N LEU A 9 -16.87 -11.01 15.51
CA LEU A 9 -16.70 -11.33 16.93
C LEU A 9 -15.61 -10.47 17.56
N PHE A 10 -14.50 -10.25 16.84
CA PHE A 10 -13.42 -9.36 17.28
C PHE A 10 -13.88 -7.91 17.46
N SER A 11 -14.66 -7.36 16.52
CA SER A 11 -15.23 -6.01 16.64
C SER A 11 -16.18 -5.86 17.83
N LEU A 12 -16.97 -6.90 18.14
CA LEU A 12 -17.87 -6.87 19.31
C LEU A 12 -17.08 -6.84 20.62
N VAL A 13 -15.97 -7.58 20.71
CA VAL A 13 -15.10 -7.61 21.90
C VAL A 13 -14.47 -6.23 22.18
N LEU A 14 -14.07 -5.50 21.13
CA LEU A 14 -13.50 -4.16 21.28
C LEU A 14 -14.53 -3.08 21.62
N ALA A 15 -15.82 -3.32 21.37
CA ALA A 15 -16.90 -2.36 21.66
C ALA A 15 -17.33 -2.35 23.13
N VAL A 16 -17.07 -3.45 23.87
CA VAL A 16 -17.46 -3.59 25.28
C VAL A 16 -16.28 -3.20 26.18
N PRO A 17 -16.34 -2.10 26.95
CA PRO A 17 -15.17 -1.53 27.65
C PRO A 17 -14.37 -2.51 28.55
N PRO A 18 -14.98 -3.33 29.43
CA PRO A 18 -14.21 -4.29 30.23
C PRO A 18 -13.57 -5.39 29.38
N LEU A 19 -14.23 -5.80 28.29
CA LEU A 19 -13.72 -6.85 27.38
C LEU A 19 -12.59 -6.31 26.49
N ARG A 20 -12.71 -5.06 26.04
CA ARG A 20 -11.65 -4.30 25.35
C ARG A 20 -10.40 -4.18 26.22
N TRP A 21 -10.54 -3.81 27.49
CA TRP A 21 -9.40 -3.69 28.42
C TRP A 21 -8.67 -5.03 28.58
N PHE A 22 -9.42 -6.12 28.74
CA PHE A 22 -8.85 -7.46 28.84
C PHE A 22 -8.12 -7.87 27.55
N ALA A 23 -8.74 -7.62 26.39
CA ALA A 23 -8.13 -7.89 25.09
C ALA A 23 -6.84 -7.10 24.86
N LEU A 24 -6.84 -5.79 25.17
CA LEU A 24 -5.66 -4.92 25.06
C LEU A 24 -4.53 -5.32 26.01
N LYS A 25 -4.85 -5.84 27.19
CA LYS A 25 -3.85 -6.19 28.21
C LYS A 25 -3.16 -7.53 27.95
N PHE A 26 -3.87 -8.50 27.37
CA PHE A 26 -3.38 -9.89 27.30
C PHE A 26 -3.23 -10.46 25.89
N PHE A 27 -3.90 -9.91 24.88
CA PHE A 27 -3.97 -10.53 23.54
C PHE A 27 -3.49 -9.64 22.39
N LEU A 28 -3.50 -8.32 22.56
CA LEU A 28 -3.04 -7.39 21.54
C LEU A 28 -1.59 -6.95 21.81
N PRO A 29 -0.81 -6.65 20.75
CA PRO A 29 0.53 -6.09 20.91
C PRO A 29 0.47 -4.83 21.76
N LYS A 30 1.47 -4.63 22.62
CA LYS A 30 1.55 -3.37 23.37
C LYS A 30 1.86 -2.23 22.41
N PRO A 31 1.38 -1.01 22.71
CA PRO A 31 1.78 0.17 21.96
C PRO A 31 3.31 0.25 21.83
N GLY A 32 3.81 0.29 20.59
CA GLY A 32 5.25 0.37 20.30
C GLY A 32 5.99 -0.95 20.15
N GLU A 33 5.39 -2.12 20.39
CA GLU A 33 6.09 -3.42 20.20
C GLU A 33 6.41 -3.72 18.72
N GLY A 34 5.62 -3.19 17.78
CA GLY A 34 5.81 -3.42 16.35
C GLY A 34 5.71 -4.89 15.93
N PRO A 35 5.80 -5.20 14.63
CA PRO A 35 5.90 -6.57 14.14
C PRO A 35 7.30 -7.14 14.40
N SER A 36 7.38 -8.44 14.65
CA SER A 36 8.64 -9.19 14.71
C SER A 36 9.39 -9.13 13.37
N LEU A 37 10.70 -9.41 13.38
CA LEU A 37 11.51 -9.43 12.14
C LEU A 37 10.95 -10.37 11.07
N LYS A 38 10.41 -11.52 11.49
CA LYS A 38 9.78 -12.47 10.57
C LYS A 38 8.52 -11.89 9.94
N GLU A 39 7.65 -11.28 10.74
CA GLU A 39 6.45 -10.61 10.24
C GLU A 39 6.79 -9.43 9.31
N GLN A 40 7.90 -8.74 9.56
CA GLN A 40 8.39 -7.70 8.66
C GLN A 40 8.85 -8.25 7.31
N GLN A 41 9.51 -9.40 7.32
CA GLN A 41 10.07 -10.06 6.14
C GLN A 41 9.02 -10.78 5.30
N GLU A 42 8.02 -11.39 5.93
CA GLU A 42 6.99 -12.19 5.27
C GLU A 42 5.66 -11.44 5.06
N GLY A 43 5.53 -10.25 5.66
CA GLY A 43 4.38 -9.38 5.46
C GLY A 43 4.26 -8.90 4.02
N PHE A 44 3.09 -8.39 3.67
CA PHE A 44 2.82 -7.79 2.36
C PHE A 44 1.65 -6.82 2.49
N TYR A 45 1.40 -6.04 1.45
CA TYR A 45 0.17 -5.26 1.32
C TYR A 45 -0.32 -5.26 -0.13
N ASP A 46 -1.63 -5.10 -0.25
CA ASP A 46 -2.34 -5.01 -1.53
C ASP A 46 -3.36 -3.88 -1.46
N LEU A 47 -3.03 -2.74 -2.05
CA LEU A 47 -3.82 -1.50 -2.00
C LEU A 47 -4.57 -1.30 -3.31
N ARG A 48 -5.79 -0.76 -3.21
CA ARG A 48 -6.60 -0.33 -4.35
C ARG A 48 -6.88 1.16 -4.23
N PHE A 49 -6.53 1.90 -5.26
CA PHE A 49 -6.87 3.31 -5.43
C PHE A 49 -7.95 3.42 -6.49
N PHE A 50 -8.96 4.23 -6.20
CA PHE A 50 -10.08 4.49 -7.10
C PHE A 50 -10.10 5.99 -7.38
N GLY A 51 -10.05 6.35 -8.65
CA GLY A 51 -10.16 7.72 -9.12
C GLY A 51 -11.34 7.85 -10.08
N LYS A 52 -11.95 9.04 -10.08
CA LYS A 52 -13.00 9.42 -11.03
C LYS A 52 -12.72 10.82 -11.53
N THR A 53 -12.79 11.04 -12.84
CA THR A 53 -12.63 12.36 -13.46
C THR A 53 -13.97 13.12 -13.46
N ASP A 54 -13.91 14.43 -13.71
CA ASP A 54 -15.12 15.26 -13.85
C ASP A 54 -15.97 14.85 -15.07
N THR A 55 -15.35 14.25 -16.09
CA THR A 55 -16.03 13.68 -17.27
C THR A 55 -16.68 12.32 -16.99
N GLY A 56 -16.44 11.75 -15.81
CA GLY A 56 -17.03 10.49 -15.36
C GLY A 56 -16.18 9.25 -15.61
N ASP A 57 -14.99 9.39 -16.19
CA ASP A 57 -14.07 8.27 -16.41
C ASP A 57 -13.56 7.74 -15.06
N GLU A 58 -13.51 6.42 -14.93
CA GLU A 58 -12.97 5.75 -13.75
C GLU A 58 -11.56 5.24 -13.99
N ILE A 59 -10.74 5.27 -12.95
CA ILE A 59 -9.43 4.61 -12.94
C ILE A 59 -9.28 3.83 -11.64
N ARG A 60 -8.77 2.60 -11.78
CA ARG A 60 -8.46 1.73 -10.64
C ARG A 60 -6.99 1.37 -10.71
N VAL A 61 -6.28 1.58 -9.61
CA VAL A 61 -4.85 1.27 -9.52
C VAL A 61 -4.62 0.31 -8.37
N LYS A 62 -3.89 -0.76 -8.64
CA LYS A 62 -3.38 -1.71 -7.68
C LYS A 62 -1.93 -1.37 -7.34
N VAL A 63 -1.63 -1.30 -6.05
CA VAL A 63 -0.25 -1.17 -5.56
C VAL A 63 0.04 -2.26 -4.55
N THR A 64 1.09 -3.04 -4.79
CA THR A 64 1.51 -4.11 -3.89
C THR A 64 2.92 -3.88 -3.36
N GLY A 65 3.25 -4.52 -2.24
CA GLY A 65 4.62 -4.62 -1.74
C GLY A 65 4.87 -5.96 -1.05
N ASP A 66 6.11 -6.45 -1.18
CA ASP A 66 6.57 -7.78 -0.75
C ASP A 66 7.07 -7.84 0.72
N ARG A 67 6.81 -6.79 1.50
CA ARG A 67 7.18 -6.66 2.91
C ARG A 67 6.06 -6.00 3.69
N ASP A 68 6.15 -6.08 5.01
CA ASP A 68 5.20 -5.36 5.85
C ASP A 68 5.21 -3.85 5.53
N PRO A 69 4.04 -3.18 5.54
CA PRO A 69 3.93 -1.80 5.12
C PRO A 69 4.60 -0.81 6.09
N GLY A 70 4.72 -1.16 7.37
CA GLY A 70 5.15 -0.24 8.43
C GLY A 70 6.66 -0.14 8.60
N TYR A 71 7.39 -1.22 8.35
CA TYR A 71 8.82 -1.33 8.62
C TYR A 71 9.59 -1.76 7.37
N GLY A 72 9.49 -3.03 6.98
CA GLY A 72 10.30 -3.62 5.92
C GLY A 72 10.12 -2.93 4.57
N SER A 73 8.89 -2.71 4.12
CA SER A 73 8.64 -2.02 2.85
C SER A 73 9.02 -0.55 2.93
N THR A 74 8.63 0.14 4.02
CA THR A 74 8.97 1.56 4.23
C THR A 74 10.50 1.79 4.24
N ALA A 75 11.27 0.91 4.89
CA ALA A 75 12.73 0.97 4.88
C ALA A 75 13.30 0.82 3.47
N LYS A 76 12.75 -0.10 2.65
CA LYS A 76 13.14 -0.23 1.24
C LYS A 76 12.79 1.03 0.43
N MET A 77 11.60 1.61 0.63
CA MET A 77 11.19 2.85 -0.06
C MET A 77 12.12 4.02 0.28
N LEU A 78 12.40 4.25 1.57
CA LEU A 78 13.30 5.30 2.03
C LEU A 78 14.72 5.12 1.46
N SER A 79 15.21 3.89 1.46
CA SER A 79 16.53 3.57 0.90
C SER A 79 16.58 3.88 -0.60
N GLN A 80 15.56 3.50 -1.37
CA GLN A 80 15.52 3.79 -2.80
C GLN A 80 15.30 5.28 -3.09
N ALA A 81 14.55 6.01 -2.27
CA ALA A 81 14.41 7.46 -2.37
C ALA A 81 15.76 8.17 -2.15
N ALA A 82 16.52 7.76 -1.12
CA ALA A 82 17.85 8.31 -0.87
C ALA A 82 18.82 8.05 -2.04
N ILE A 83 18.83 6.81 -2.58
CA ILE A 83 19.65 6.49 -3.75
C ILE A 83 19.21 7.28 -4.98
N SER A 84 17.90 7.43 -5.20
CA SER A 84 17.36 8.19 -6.33
C SER A 84 17.73 9.67 -6.23
N LEU A 85 17.66 10.25 -5.03
CA LEU A 85 18.04 11.63 -4.77
C LEU A 85 19.49 11.90 -5.16
N HIS A 86 20.37 10.94 -4.87
CA HIS A 86 21.78 11.06 -5.17
C HIS A 86 22.12 10.80 -6.65
N ARG A 87 21.46 9.81 -7.27
CA ARG A 87 21.88 9.28 -8.59
C ARG A 87 21.04 9.78 -9.76
N ASP A 88 19.76 10.03 -9.55
CA ASP A 88 18.78 10.16 -10.64
C ASP A 88 18.17 11.57 -10.71
N VAL A 89 18.27 12.37 -9.64
CA VAL A 89 17.70 13.73 -9.57
C VAL A 89 18.70 14.79 -10.04
N ASP A 90 18.27 15.64 -10.97
CA ASP A 90 19.04 16.81 -11.40
C ASP A 90 18.88 17.97 -10.40
N LYS A 91 19.98 18.33 -9.74
CA LYS A 91 20.06 19.44 -8.78
C LYS A 91 19.61 20.80 -9.34
N ASN A 92 19.68 21.00 -10.65
CA ASN A 92 19.22 22.24 -11.29
C ASN A 92 17.69 22.29 -11.42
N LYS A 93 17.03 21.13 -11.42
CA LYS A 93 15.57 21.01 -11.50
C LYS A 93 14.91 20.97 -10.12
N VAL A 94 15.67 20.56 -9.10
CA VAL A 94 15.21 20.47 -7.72
C VAL A 94 16.14 21.32 -6.84
N PRO A 95 15.99 22.66 -6.83
CA PRO A 95 16.73 23.53 -5.93
C PRO A 95 16.37 23.24 -4.45
N GLY A 96 17.15 23.80 -3.53
CA GLY A 96 16.92 23.62 -2.08
C GLY A 96 15.50 24.03 -1.66
N GLY A 97 14.94 23.30 -0.68
CA GLY A 97 13.58 23.53 -0.18
C GLY A 97 12.88 22.25 0.25
N PHE A 98 11.57 22.32 0.40
CA PHE A 98 10.71 21.19 0.73
C PHE A 98 10.03 20.65 -0.52
N TRP A 99 10.19 19.36 -0.76
CA TRP A 99 9.64 18.71 -1.93
C TRP A 99 8.86 17.46 -1.54
N THR A 100 7.92 17.09 -2.39
CA THR A 100 7.24 15.80 -2.29
C THR A 100 7.97 14.76 -3.12
N PRO A 101 7.86 13.45 -2.81
CA PRO A 101 8.46 12.41 -3.64
C PRO A 101 8.03 12.47 -5.11
N GLY A 102 6.75 12.78 -5.37
CA GLY A 102 6.22 12.91 -6.74
C GLY A 102 6.86 14.06 -7.53
N SER A 103 7.07 15.22 -6.89
CA SER A 103 7.70 16.38 -7.55
C SER A 103 9.22 16.26 -7.69
N THR A 104 9.88 15.53 -6.78
CA THR A 104 11.34 15.36 -6.77
C THR A 104 11.80 14.27 -7.73
N PHE A 105 11.19 13.09 -7.62
CA PHE A 105 11.71 11.88 -8.25
C PHE A 105 10.90 11.45 -9.46
N ASN A 106 9.57 11.64 -9.39
CA ASN A 106 8.60 11.18 -10.38
C ASN A 106 8.92 9.73 -10.85
N ASP A 107 9.09 9.53 -12.16
CA ASP A 107 9.37 8.24 -12.78
C ASP A 107 10.65 7.55 -12.27
N ALA A 108 11.64 8.31 -11.81
CA ALA A 108 12.90 7.75 -11.35
C ALA A 108 12.67 6.86 -10.13
N LEU A 109 12.01 7.38 -9.09
CA LEU A 109 11.71 6.59 -7.90
C LEU A 109 10.72 5.47 -8.21
N TYR A 110 9.70 5.72 -9.03
CA TYR A 110 8.77 4.69 -9.48
C TYR A 110 9.50 3.46 -10.04
N LYS A 111 10.42 3.66 -11.00
CA LYS A 111 11.20 2.58 -11.61
C LYS A 111 12.04 1.83 -10.58
N ARG A 112 12.70 2.55 -9.67
CA ARG A 112 13.52 1.92 -8.61
C ARG A 112 12.69 1.09 -7.65
N LEU A 113 11.53 1.59 -7.25
CA LEU A 113 10.65 0.86 -6.33
C LEU A 113 10.20 -0.46 -6.96
N SER A 114 9.83 -0.42 -8.25
CA SER A 114 9.46 -1.60 -9.00
C SER A 114 10.62 -2.59 -9.18
N SER A 115 11.82 -2.09 -9.52
CA SER A 115 12.98 -2.96 -9.82
C SER A 115 13.70 -3.49 -8.58
N TYR A 116 13.72 -2.75 -7.48
CA TYR A 116 14.62 -3.03 -6.35
C TYR A 116 13.95 -3.05 -4.97
N ALA A 117 12.72 -2.55 -4.85
CA ALA A 117 12.02 -2.52 -3.56
C ALA A 117 10.89 -3.55 -3.46
N GLY A 118 10.60 -4.32 -4.52
CA GLY A 118 9.54 -5.33 -4.50
C GLY A 118 8.13 -4.74 -4.49
N LEU A 119 7.98 -3.52 -5.00
CA LEU A 119 6.67 -2.89 -5.19
C LEU A 119 6.15 -3.19 -6.60
N SER A 120 4.83 -3.31 -6.75
CA SER A 120 4.17 -3.32 -8.06
C SER A 120 3.13 -2.22 -8.14
N PHE A 121 2.94 -1.68 -9.34
CA PHE A 121 1.95 -0.67 -9.65
C PHE A 121 1.26 -1.07 -10.95
N GLU A 122 -0.05 -1.27 -10.91
CA GLU A 122 -0.82 -1.82 -12.01
C GLU A 122 -2.10 -1.00 -12.18
N VAL A 123 -2.35 -0.49 -13.38
CA VAL A 123 -3.67 0.05 -13.72
C VAL A 123 -4.55 -1.14 -14.04
N LEU A 124 -5.65 -1.28 -13.30
CA LEU A 124 -6.61 -2.35 -13.51
C LEU A 124 -7.57 -1.93 -14.62
N GLU A 125 -7.69 -2.76 -15.64
CA GLU A 125 -8.76 -2.62 -16.63
C GLU A 125 -10.10 -2.99 -15.98
N ASP A 126 -11.16 -2.27 -16.32
CA ASP A 126 -12.50 -2.61 -15.83
C ASP A 126 -12.99 -3.91 -16.49
N GLU A 127 -13.06 -4.98 -15.71
CA GLU A 127 -13.72 -6.24 -16.10
C GLU A 127 -15.20 -6.02 -16.52
N ALA A 128 -15.86 -4.99 -15.97
CA ALA A 128 -17.23 -4.60 -16.35
C ALA A 128 -17.32 -4.06 -17.80
N ALA A 129 -16.24 -3.49 -18.33
CA ALA A 129 -16.19 -3.10 -19.74
C ALA A 129 -15.99 -4.31 -20.67
N LYS A 130 -15.46 -5.43 -20.16
CA LYS A 130 -15.26 -6.67 -20.93
C LYS A 130 -16.56 -7.47 -21.06
N GLU A 131 -17.37 -7.58 -20.02
CA GLU A 131 -18.67 -8.28 -20.07
C GLU A 131 -19.70 -7.58 -20.99
N ALA A 132 -19.64 -6.26 -21.14
CA ALA A 132 -20.53 -5.51 -22.02
C ALA A 132 -20.20 -5.66 -23.52
N VAL A 133 -19.00 -6.13 -23.86
CA VAL A 133 -18.56 -6.34 -25.25
C VAL A 133 -18.80 -7.78 -25.73
N GLU A 134 -18.97 -8.74 -24.81
CA GLU A 134 -19.12 -10.17 -25.14
C GLU A 134 -20.58 -10.66 -25.22
N GLN A 135 -21.59 -9.84 -24.89
CA GLN A 135 -22.98 -10.19 -25.21
C GLN A 135 -23.22 -9.94 -26.72
N PRO A 136 -23.40 -10.99 -27.55
CA PRO A 136 -23.77 -10.80 -28.94
C PRO A 136 -25.19 -10.24 -28.97
N GLY A 137 -25.39 -9.15 -29.70
CA GLY A 137 -26.72 -8.65 -29.99
C GLY A 137 -27.55 -9.74 -30.67
N ASP A 138 -28.65 -10.13 -30.03
CA ASP A 138 -29.78 -10.84 -30.64
C ASP A 138 -30.65 -9.83 -31.42
#